data_AF-A0A0P9FNW8-F1
#
_entry.id   AF-A0A0P9FNW8-F1
#
_cell.length_a   1.000
_cell.length_b   1.000
_cell.length_c   1.000
_cell.angle_alpha   90.00
_cell.angle_beta   90.00
_cell.angle_gamma   90.00
#
_symmetry.space_group_name_H-M   'P 1'
#
loop_
_entity.id
_entity.type
_entity.pdbx_description
1 polymer ?
#
loop_
_entity_poly.entity_id
_entity_poly.type
_entity_poly.pdbx_seq_one_letter_code
_entity_poly.pdbx_strand_id
1 'polypeptide(L)'
;MITCLNCGQEWPVDPALLVPCPTCHAKIGQRCKRPSGHGVWGGDIHPDRDRAAMRTVPGYGRCPAVTQAKPVPALPVLVQAQLFRSEDA
;
A
#
# COMPACT_ATOMS: atom_id res chain seq x y z
N MET A 1 3.98 -12.62 -15.77
CA MET A 1 2.60 -12.44 -15.29
C MET A 1 2.62 -12.24 -13.78
N ILE A 2 1.77 -11.35 -13.27
CA ILE A 2 1.62 -11.07 -11.84
C ILE A 2 0.14 -10.97 -11.50
N THR A 3 -0.23 -11.48 -10.33
CA THR A 3 -1.63 -11.60 -9.91
C THR A 3 -1.80 -10.88 -8.58
N CYS A 4 -2.88 -10.10 -8.44
CA CYS A 4 -3.26 -9.54 -7.16
C CYS A 4 -3.80 -10.65 -6.26
N LEU A 5 -3.12 -10.93 -5.16
CA LEU A 5 -3.53 -11.97 -4.21
C LEU A 5 -4.89 -11.70 -3.53
N ASN A 6 -5.38 -10.46 -3.57
CA ASN A 6 -6.63 -10.08 -2.90
C ASN A 6 -7.86 -10.16 -3.80
N CYS A 7 -7.77 -9.72 -5.07
CA CYS A 7 -8.90 -9.72 -6.01
C CYS A 7 -8.72 -10.66 -7.22
N GLY A 8 -7.57 -11.32 -7.37
CA GLY A 8 -7.30 -12.25 -8.47
C GLY A 8 -7.08 -11.59 -9.84
N GLN A 9 -7.02 -10.26 -9.94
CA GLN A 9 -6.69 -9.60 -11.20
C GLN A 9 -5.28 -9.94 -11.65
N GLU A 10 -5.11 -10.12 -12.96
CA GLU A 10 -3.84 -10.54 -13.56
C GLU A 10 -3.34 -9.50 -14.56
N TRP A 11 -2.02 -9.31 -14.58
CA TRP A 11 -1.34 -8.46 -15.53
C TRP A 11 -0.13 -9.18 -16.13
N PRO A 12 0.20 -8.94 -17.41
CA PRO A 12 1.34 -9.59 -18.06
C PRO A 12 2.67 -9.21 -17.39
N VAL A 13 2.77 -7.95 -16.95
CA VAL A 13 3.88 -7.36 -16.19
C VAL A 13 3.34 -6.57 -15.00
N ASP A 14 4.20 -6.33 -14.01
CA ASP A 14 3.91 -5.45 -12.87
C ASP A 14 3.46 -4.06 -13.38
N PRO A 15 2.19 -3.66 -13.17
CA PRO A 15 1.68 -2.38 -13.66
C PRO A 15 2.48 -1.19 -13.13
N ALA A 16 3.08 -1.28 -11.94
CA ALA A 16 3.89 -0.21 -11.40
C ALA A 16 5.18 0.03 -12.20
N LEU A 17 5.67 -0.98 -12.93
CA LEU A 17 6.82 -0.83 -13.82
C LEU A 17 6.50 -0.12 -15.15
N LEU A 18 5.22 0.09 -15.48
CA LEU A 18 4.80 0.78 -16.70
C LEU A 18 4.91 2.32 -16.59
N VAL A 19 5.25 2.85 -15.42
CA VAL A 19 5.46 4.28 -15.18
C VAL A 19 6.85 4.54 -14.61
N PRO A 20 7.42 5.76 -14.80
CA PRO A 20 8.62 6.16 -14.09
C PRO A 20 8.36 6.31 -12.58
N CYS A 21 9.36 6.04 -11.75
CA CYS A 21 9.26 6.22 -10.30
C CYS A 21 9.45 7.71 -9.93
N PRO A 22 8.47 8.37 -9.29
CA PRO A 22 8.62 9.77 -8.87
C PRO A 22 9.66 9.97 -7.77
N THR A 23 9.93 8.94 -6.95
CA THR A 23 10.79 9.04 -5.77
C THR A 23 12.28 8.88 -6.10
N CYS A 24 12.64 7.92 -6.95
CA CYS A 24 14.04 7.63 -7.29
C CYS A 24 14.36 7.76 -8.78
N HIS A 25 13.41 8.25 -9.58
CA HIS A 25 13.54 8.49 -11.02
C HIS A 25 13.93 7.26 -11.84
N ALA A 26 13.72 6.05 -11.30
CA ALA A 26 13.86 4.81 -12.04
C ALA A 26 12.93 4.84 -13.26
N LYS A 27 13.46 4.50 -14.43
CA LYS A 27 12.73 4.49 -15.70
C LYS A 27 11.69 3.35 -15.74
N ILE A 28 10.81 3.40 -16.73
CA ILE A 28 9.89 2.31 -17.07
C ILE A 28 10.68 0.99 -17.22
N GLY A 29 10.17 -0.09 -16.65
CA GLY A 29 10.79 -1.42 -16.63
C GLY A 29 11.93 -1.61 -15.61
N GLN A 30 12.51 -0.54 -15.07
CA GLN A 30 13.58 -0.64 -14.08
C GLN A 30 13.04 -0.83 -12.68
N ARG A 31 13.68 -1.67 -11.86
CA ARG A 31 13.35 -1.78 -10.43
C ARG A 31 13.71 -0.51 -9.67
N CYS A 32 12.99 -0.25 -8.59
CA CYS A 32 13.29 0.88 -7.72
C CYS A 32 14.63 0.67 -7.01
N LYS A 33 15.30 1.79 -6.75
CA LYS A 33 16.52 1.87 -5.94
C LYS A 33 16.27 2.87 -4.84
N ARG A 34 16.87 2.68 -3.67
CA ARG A 34 16.96 3.72 -2.63
C ARG A 34 17.65 4.96 -3.20
N PRO A 35 17.37 6.16 -2.64
CA PRO A 35 18.10 7.38 -3.00
C PRO A 35 19.62 7.25 -2.89
N SER A 36 20.12 6.41 -1.98
CA SER A 36 21.54 6.08 -1.84
C SER A 36 22.11 5.19 -2.95
N GLY A 37 21.32 4.80 -3.95
CA GLY A 37 21.72 3.95 -5.08
C GLY A 37 21.64 2.44 -4.83
N HIS A 38 21.46 1.99 -3.58
CA HIS A 38 21.24 0.58 -3.26
C HIS A 38 19.86 0.10 -3.73
N GLY A 39 19.71 -1.19 -4.01
CA GLY A 39 18.38 -1.76 -4.22
C GLY A 39 17.49 -1.53 -2.99
N VAL A 40 16.19 -1.35 -3.19
CA VAL A 40 15.25 -1.45 -2.08
C VAL A 40 15.31 -2.89 -1.59
N TRP A 41 15.45 -3.10 -0.27
CA TRP A 41 15.52 -4.46 0.28
C TRP A 41 14.24 -5.21 -0.12
N GLY A 42 14.37 -6.44 -0.63
CA GLY A 42 13.23 -7.20 -1.19
C GLY A 42 12.84 -6.87 -2.64
N GLY A 43 13.49 -5.90 -3.30
CA GLY A 43 13.16 -5.52 -4.68
C GLY A 43 11.86 -4.70 -4.81
N ASP A 44 11.41 -4.13 -3.68
CA ASP A 44 10.14 -3.45 -3.55
C ASP A 44 10.01 -2.21 -4.45
N ILE A 45 8.77 -1.96 -4.85
CA ILE A 45 8.38 -0.74 -5.57
C ILE A 45 8.07 0.35 -4.56
N HIS A 46 8.57 1.57 -4.79
CA HIS A 46 8.19 2.71 -3.96
C HIS A 46 6.68 2.96 -4.02
N PRO A 47 6.01 3.21 -2.87
CA PRO A 47 4.56 3.44 -2.83
C PRO A 47 4.07 4.58 -3.74
N ASP A 48 4.91 5.59 -3.99
CA ASP A 48 4.55 6.69 -4.89
C ASP A 48 4.48 6.24 -6.36
N ARG A 49 5.31 5.26 -6.76
CA ARG A 49 5.26 4.69 -8.11
C ARG A 49 4.00 3.85 -8.31
N ASP A 50 3.65 3.05 -7.30
CA ASP A 50 2.42 2.26 -7.28
C ASP A 50 1.19 3.19 -7.40
N ARG A 51 1.14 4.25 -6.59
CA ARG A 51 0.11 5.30 -6.68
C ARG A 51 0.09 6.04 -8.01
N ALA A 52 1.25 6.29 -8.63
CA ALA A 52 1.31 6.89 -9.96
C ALA A 52 0.71 5.95 -11.01
N ALA A 53 1.08 4.68 -10.99
CA ALA A 53 0.56 3.68 -11.90
C ALA A 53 -0.97 3.53 -11.78
N MET A 54 -1.52 3.50 -10.56
CA MET A 54 -2.98 3.45 -10.34
C MET A 54 -3.74 4.64 -10.96
N ARG A 55 -3.07 5.77 -11.22
CA ARG A 55 -3.68 6.97 -11.82
C ARG A 55 -3.57 7.00 -13.34
N THR A 56 -2.59 6.30 -13.91
CA THR A 56 -2.21 6.49 -15.32
C THR A 56 -2.27 5.22 -16.16
N VAL A 57 -2.16 4.04 -15.55
CA VAL A 57 -2.16 2.76 -16.27
C VAL A 57 -3.61 2.28 -16.43
N PRO A 58 -4.12 2.14 -17.66
CA PRO A 58 -5.47 1.62 -17.89
C PRO A 58 -5.64 0.21 -17.32
N GLY A 59 -6.76 -0.03 -16.64
CA GLY A 59 -7.06 -1.34 -16.04
C GLY A 59 -6.25 -1.66 -14.77
N TYR A 60 -5.49 -0.71 -14.24
CA TYR A 60 -4.82 -0.81 -12.96
C TYR A 60 -5.23 0.34 -12.05
N GLY A 61 -5.71 0.00 -10.85
CA GLY A 61 -6.34 0.97 -9.96
C GLY A 61 -6.67 0.36 -8.62
N ARG A 62 -7.60 0.98 -7.89
CA ARG A 62 -8.00 0.50 -6.56
C ARG A 62 -8.53 -0.94 -6.66
N CYS A 63 -7.97 -1.83 -5.85
CA CYS A 63 -8.39 -3.22 -5.78
C CYS A 63 -9.90 -3.34 -5.45
N PRO A 64 -10.71 -4.04 -6.25
CA PRO A 64 -12.15 -4.17 -6.01
C PRO A 64 -12.50 -4.79 -4.66
N ALA A 65 -11.65 -5.68 -4.15
CA ALA A 65 -11.82 -6.34 -2.86
C ALA A 65 -11.61 -5.41 -1.66
N VAL A 66 -11.02 -4.21 -1.84
CA VAL A 66 -10.89 -3.21 -0.76
C VAL A 66 -12.25 -2.57 -0.42
N THR A 67 -13.15 -2.46 -1.40
CA THR A 67 -14.52 -1.96 -1.19
C THR A 67 -15.41 -2.96 -0.47
N GLN A 68 -15.03 -4.24 -0.49
CA GLN A 68 -15.70 -5.28 0.29
C GLN A 68 -15.09 -5.25 1.69
N ALA A 69 -15.65 -4.44 2.59
CA ALA A 69 -15.24 -4.46 3.98
C ALA A 69 -15.43 -5.90 4.51
N LYS A 70 -14.33 -6.58 4.84
CA LYS A 70 -14.41 -7.75 5.72
C LYS A 70 -15.08 -7.27 7.01
N PRO A 71 -16.11 -7.97 7.54
CA PRO A 71 -16.68 -7.62 8.82
C PRO A 71 -15.53 -7.59 9.84
N VAL A 72 -15.23 -6.41 10.38
CA VAL A 72 -14.27 -6.30 11.47
C VAL A 72 -15.01 -6.88 12.68
N PRO A 73 -14.52 -7.95 13.32
CA PRO A 73 -15.13 -8.41 14.56
C PRO A 73 -15.09 -7.26 15.55
N ALA A 74 -16.22 -6.97 16.19
CA ALA A 74 -16.30 -5.92 17.19
C ALA A 74 -15.30 -6.22 18.31
N LEU A 75 -14.21 -5.45 18.36
CA LEU A 75 -13.32 -5.46 19.52
C LEU A 75 -14.12 -4.87 20.70
N PRO A 76 -14.11 -5.49 21.88
CA PRO A 76 -14.77 -4.92 23.04
C PRO A 76 -14.07 -3.61 23.40
N VAL A 77 -14.84 -2.51 23.38
CA VAL A 77 -14.40 -1.22 23.91
C VAL A 77 -14.23 -1.39 25.42
N LEU A 78 -12.99 -1.59 25.88
CA LEU A 78 -12.69 -1.55 27.30
C LEU A 78 -12.72 -0.08 27.75
N VAL A 79 -13.86 0.33 28.32
CA VAL A 79 -14.03 1.63 28.96
C VAL A 79 -13.14 1.67 30.21
N GLN A 80 -12.07 2.47 30.19
CA GLN A 80 -11.39 2.87 31.42
C GLN A 80 -12.02 4.16 31.93
N ALA A 81 -12.99 4.03 32.82
CA ALA A 81 -13.43 5.11 33.69
C ALA A 81 -12.79 4.91 35.08
N GLN A 82 -12.49 6.03 35.75
CA GLN A 82 -12.10 6.19 37.16
C GLN A 82 -10.61 6.29 37.48
N LEU A 83 -10.03 7.48 37.20
CA LEU A 83 -8.96 8.08 37.99
C LEU A 83 -9.28 9.56 38.27
N PHE A 84 -10.38 9.82 38.98
CA PHE A 84 -10.52 11.03 39.79
C PHE A 84 -10.70 10.56 41.23
N ARG A 85 -9.57 10.28 41.89
CA ARG A 85 -9.55 10.13 43.35
C ARG A 85 -9.75 11.52 43.94
N SER A 86 -10.78 11.63 44.77
CA SER A 86 -10.94 12.65 45.80
C SER A 86 -9.68 12.66 46.67
N GLU A 87 -9.10 13.83 46.90
CA GLU A 87 -8.24 14.07 48.06
C GLU A 87 -9.05 14.90 49.05
N ASP A 88 -9.19 14.35 50.25
CA ASP A 88 -9.84 14.89 51.44
C ASP A 88 -9.22 16.20 51.92
N ALA A 89 -10.06 17.13 52.39
CA ALA A 89 -9.93 17.92 53.64
C ALA A 89 -10.72 19.24 53.58
#